data_AF-A0A936PQJ6-F1
#
_entry.id   AF-A0A936PQJ6-F1
#
_cell.length_a   1.000
_cell.length_b   1.000
_cell.length_c   1.000
_cell.angle_alpha   90.00
_cell.angle_beta   90.00
_cell.angle_gamma   90.00
#
_symmetry.space_group_name_H-M   'P 1'
#
loop_
_entity.id
_entity.type
_entity.pdbx_description
1 polymer ?
#
loop_
_entity_poly.entity_id
_entity_poly.type
_entity_poly.pdbx_seq_one_letter_code
_entity_poly.pdbx_strand_id
1 'polypeptide(L)'
;MNTDKIFAQIRSQLEGGGVWVDRDTSTPDDGLKLGLKGAGAERPLYVAAIVAMLISDDVRHRTGAVAVIPEIRAEVGAERLAKIVRDHEALYQGVAPAWRISHDDLEQAAALAIAPEVSTKDAAALAWLKQLAQDRPWGAFLLNDLARADGAWLVKNAKGLVPHTHIGVLLKLSSAQRDDLIDALAPWPAEKPTVLTASVWKQLPAEEASRLRQKMWPGSAP
;
A
#
# COMPACT_ATOMS: atom_id res chain seq x y z
N MET A 1 12.67 -29.54 -13.81
CA MET A 1 13.61 -28.91 -14.76
C MET A 1 13.17 -27.51 -15.23
N ASN A 2 12.17 -26.85 -14.61
CA ASN A 2 11.65 -25.57 -15.10
C ASN A 2 11.92 -24.38 -14.14
N THR A 3 12.00 -24.63 -12.84
CA THR A 3 12.19 -23.58 -11.82
C THR A 3 13.50 -22.82 -11.98
N ASP A 4 14.64 -23.51 -12.16
CA ASP A 4 15.95 -22.84 -12.30
C ASP A 4 16.02 -21.93 -13.53
N LYS A 5 15.35 -22.33 -14.62
CA LYS A 5 15.26 -21.52 -15.83
C LYS A 5 14.44 -20.25 -15.58
N ILE A 6 13.29 -20.35 -14.93
CA ILE A 6 12.43 -19.20 -14.58
C ILE A 6 13.18 -18.25 -13.64
N PHE A 7 13.88 -18.79 -12.64
CA PHE A 7 14.73 -17.99 -11.75
C PHE A 7 15.82 -17.24 -12.53
N ALA A 8 16.53 -17.93 -13.44
CA ALA A 8 17.56 -17.30 -14.25
C ALA A 8 17.00 -16.21 -15.17
N GLN A 9 15.80 -16.43 -15.74
CA GLN A 9 15.12 -15.42 -16.57
C GLN A 9 14.71 -14.19 -15.75
N ILE A 10 14.15 -14.38 -14.55
CA ILE A 10 13.79 -13.27 -13.67
C ILE A 10 15.02 -12.48 -13.24
N ARG A 11 16.11 -13.15 -12.84
CA ARG A 11 17.37 -12.48 -12.49
C ARG A 11 17.93 -11.69 -13.67
N SER A 12 18.03 -12.32 -14.84
CA SER A 12 18.50 -11.67 -16.07
C SER A 12 17.66 -10.43 -16.40
N GLN A 13 16.33 -10.53 -16.29
CA GLN A 13 15.44 -9.39 -16.49
C GLN A 13 15.73 -8.27 -15.48
N LEU A 14 15.96 -8.57 -14.20
CA LEU A 14 16.19 -7.57 -13.16
C LEU A 14 17.60 -6.96 -13.16
N GLU A 15 18.59 -7.69 -13.65
CA GLU A 15 20.00 -7.25 -13.70
C GLU A 15 20.30 -6.42 -14.95
N GLY A 16 19.73 -6.78 -16.10
CA GLY A 16 20.05 -6.17 -17.40
C GLY A 16 18.85 -5.86 -18.29
N GLY A 17 17.62 -6.24 -17.89
CA GLY A 17 16.45 -6.14 -18.75
C GLY A 17 16.49 -7.12 -19.94
N GLY A 18 15.64 -6.90 -20.94
CA GLY A 18 15.79 -7.57 -22.24
C GLY A 18 15.19 -8.97 -22.39
N VAL A 19 14.74 -9.63 -21.31
CA VAL A 19 14.12 -10.96 -21.38
C VAL A 19 12.68 -10.85 -21.84
N TRP A 20 11.92 -9.93 -21.24
CA TRP A 20 10.57 -9.57 -21.64
C TRP A 20 10.54 -8.07 -21.90
N VAL A 21 10.37 -7.70 -23.17
CA VAL A 21 10.38 -6.30 -23.61
C VAL A 21 9.29 -6.11 -24.65
N ASP A 22 8.60 -4.99 -24.52
CA ASP A 22 7.78 -4.38 -25.56
C ASP A 22 8.11 -2.90 -25.69
N ARG A 23 7.34 -2.18 -26.51
CA ARG A 23 7.54 -0.74 -26.75
C ARG A 23 7.29 0.14 -25.51
N ASP A 24 6.54 -0.38 -24.52
CA ASP A 24 6.06 0.36 -23.35
C ASP A 24 6.90 0.01 -22.09
N THR A 25 7.87 -0.89 -22.22
CA THR A 25 8.78 -1.32 -21.14
C THR A 25 9.80 -0.22 -20.84
N SER A 26 9.67 0.41 -19.68
CA SER A 26 10.54 1.51 -19.25
C SER A 26 11.54 1.11 -18.15
N THR A 27 11.19 0.11 -17.35
CA THR A 27 12.01 -0.41 -16.25
C THR A 27 12.09 -1.94 -16.29
N PRO A 28 13.07 -2.56 -15.60
CA PRO A 28 13.16 -4.01 -15.48
C PRO A 28 11.88 -4.68 -14.96
N ASP A 29 11.17 -4.05 -14.02
CA ASP A 29 9.92 -4.58 -13.45
C ASP A 29 8.72 -4.53 -14.42
N ASP A 30 8.70 -3.62 -15.40
CA ASP A 30 7.70 -3.66 -16.48
C ASP A 30 7.78 -4.97 -17.26
N GLY A 31 9.02 -5.38 -17.60
CA GLY A 31 9.28 -6.67 -18.23
C GLY A 31 8.87 -7.85 -17.35
N LEU A 32 9.07 -7.79 -16.02
CA LEU A 32 8.56 -8.82 -15.12
C LEU A 32 7.03 -8.91 -15.13
N LYS A 33 6.32 -7.77 -15.15
CA LYS A 33 4.85 -7.75 -15.25
C LYS A 33 4.38 -8.37 -16.56
N LEU A 34 5.08 -8.10 -17.66
CA LEU A 34 4.85 -8.74 -18.97
C LEU A 34 5.05 -10.26 -18.89
N GLY A 35 6.18 -10.72 -18.34
CA GLY A 35 6.48 -12.13 -18.15
C GLY A 35 5.41 -12.84 -17.30
N LEU A 36 4.99 -12.24 -16.19
CA LEU A 36 3.92 -12.75 -15.33
C LEU A 36 2.57 -12.89 -16.04
N LYS A 37 2.20 -11.90 -16.87
CA LYS A 37 0.96 -11.93 -17.66
C LYS A 37 1.01 -13.03 -18.73
N GLY A 38 2.18 -13.27 -19.32
CA GLY A 38 2.41 -14.30 -20.33
C GLY A 38 2.64 -15.72 -19.79
N ALA A 39 2.79 -15.89 -18.47
CA ALA A 39 3.25 -17.16 -17.88
C ALA A 39 2.27 -18.34 -18.02
N GLY A 40 0.97 -18.08 -18.24
CA GLY A 40 -0.04 -19.13 -18.42
C GLY A 40 0.00 -20.20 -17.32
N ALA A 41 0.16 -21.46 -17.69
CA ALA A 41 0.24 -22.59 -16.75
C ALA A 41 1.46 -22.55 -15.83
N GLU A 42 2.51 -21.80 -16.18
CA GLU A 42 3.74 -21.67 -15.39
C GLU A 42 3.65 -20.57 -14.32
N ARG A 43 2.55 -19.81 -14.27
CA ARG A 43 2.37 -18.68 -13.34
C ARG A 43 2.74 -19.01 -11.88
N PRO A 44 2.34 -20.16 -11.29
CA PRO A 44 2.73 -20.48 -9.92
C PRO A 44 4.26 -20.55 -9.72
N LEU A 45 5.01 -20.99 -10.73
CA LEU A 45 6.47 -21.05 -10.67
C LEU A 45 7.09 -19.65 -10.74
N TYR A 46 6.54 -18.76 -11.57
CA TYR A 46 6.96 -17.36 -11.61
C TYR A 46 6.69 -16.64 -10.29
N VAL A 47 5.50 -16.81 -9.72
CA VAL A 47 5.15 -16.24 -8.41
C VAL A 47 6.10 -16.74 -7.33
N ALA A 48 6.37 -18.05 -7.28
CA ALA A 48 7.32 -18.62 -6.33
C ALA A 48 8.74 -18.04 -6.49
N ALA A 49 9.20 -17.86 -7.73
CA ALA A 49 10.50 -17.29 -8.01
C ALA A 49 10.62 -15.81 -7.61
N ILE A 50 9.58 -15.02 -7.87
CA ILE A 50 9.51 -13.62 -7.43
C ILE A 50 9.49 -13.51 -5.90
N VAL A 51 8.71 -14.37 -5.23
CA VAL A 51 8.68 -14.41 -3.76
C VAL A 51 10.06 -14.74 -3.19
N ALA A 52 10.85 -15.58 -3.86
CA ALA A 52 12.24 -15.82 -3.46
C ALA A 52 13.17 -14.62 -3.72
N MET A 53 12.88 -13.76 -4.71
CA MET A 53 13.65 -12.54 -4.95
C MET A 53 13.46 -11.48 -3.87
N LEU A 54 12.36 -11.52 -3.11
CA LEU A 54 12.12 -10.61 -1.98
C LEU A 54 13.22 -10.71 -0.90
N ILE A 55 13.83 -11.89 -0.72
CA ILE A 55 14.89 -12.11 0.27
C ILE A 55 16.29 -12.19 -0.35
N SER A 56 16.45 -11.78 -1.62
CA SER A 56 17.78 -11.74 -2.26
C SER A 56 18.64 -10.68 -1.61
N ASP A 57 19.96 -10.88 -1.53
CA ASP A 57 20.92 -9.86 -1.09
C ASP A 57 21.09 -8.72 -2.09
N ASP A 58 20.75 -8.93 -3.37
CA ASP A 58 20.78 -7.88 -4.39
C ASP A 58 19.54 -6.97 -4.30
N VAL A 59 19.78 -5.67 -4.11
CA VAL A 59 18.73 -4.64 -4.04
C VAL A 59 17.93 -4.54 -5.35
N ARG A 60 18.52 -4.85 -6.51
CA ARG A 60 17.81 -4.90 -7.80
C ARG A 60 16.74 -5.98 -7.79
N HIS A 61 17.09 -7.17 -7.30
CA HIS A 61 16.13 -8.27 -7.19
C HIS A 61 14.97 -7.92 -6.27
N ARG A 62 15.26 -7.33 -5.10
CA ARG A 62 14.21 -6.90 -4.16
C ARG A 62 13.35 -5.77 -4.72
N THR A 63 13.96 -4.78 -5.38
CA THR A 63 13.24 -3.67 -6.01
C THR A 63 12.23 -4.18 -7.03
N GLY A 64 12.66 -5.05 -7.94
CA GLY A 64 11.77 -5.66 -8.93
C GLY A 64 10.68 -6.52 -8.32
N ALA A 65 11.02 -7.34 -7.31
CA ALA A 65 10.06 -8.18 -6.62
C ALA A 65 8.99 -7.36 -5.87
N VAL A 66 9.38 -6.26 -5.22
CA VAL A 66 8.45 -5.33 -4.55
C VAL A 66 7.54 -4.65 -5.55
N ALA A 67 8.06 -4.19 -6.69
CA ALA A 67 7.29 -3.50 -7.72
C ALA A 67 6.18 -4.37 -8.35
N VAL A 68 6.32 -5.70 -8.30
CA VAL A 68 5.32 -6.65 -8.83
C VAL A 68 4.42 -7.28 -7.76
N ILE A 69 4.56 -6.91 -6.48
CA ILE A 69 3.65 -7.34 -5.41
C ILE A 69 2.17 -7.13 -5.79
N PRO A 70 1.74 -5.99 -6.36
CA PRO A 70 0.34 -5.78 -6.74
C PRO A 70 -0.22 -6.85 -7.69
N GLU A 71 0.64 -7.45 -8.52
CA GLU A 71 0.26 -8.47 -9.52
C GLU A 71 0.13 -9.88 -8.91
N ILE A 72 0.76 -10.13 -7.75
CA ILE A 72 0.86 -11.47 -7.15
C ILE A 72 0.24 -11.57 -5.75
N ARG A 73 -0.09 -10.44 -5.11
CA ARG A 73 -0.51 -10.40 -3.70
C ARG A 73 -1.77 -11.20 -3.39
N ALA A 74 -2.71 -11.29 -4.33
CA ALA A 74 -3.91 -12.11 -4.18
C ALA A 74 -3.60 -13.62 -4.15
N GLU A 75 -2.54 -14.06 -4.84
CA GLU A 75 -2.10 -15.46 -4.87
C GLU A 75 -1.20 -15.82 -3.69
N VAL A 76 -0.35 -14.90 -3.25
CA VAL A 76 0.61 -15.15 -2.16
C VAL A 76 -0.03 -14.96 -0.78
N GLY A 77 -0.97 -14.01 -0.67
CA GLY A 77 -1.60 -13.61 0.59
C GLY A 77 -0.81 -12.54 1.33
N ALA A 78 -1.54 -11.58 1.91
CA ALA A 78 -0.96 -10.44 2.59
C ALA A 78 -0.15 -10.84 3.85
N GLU A 79 -0.66 -11.79 4.64
CA GLU A 79 0.02 -12.34 5.82
C GLU A 79 1.42 -12.88 5.49
N ARG A 80 1.55 -13.63 4.39
CA ARG A 80 2.83 -14.22 3.96
C ARG A 80 3.80 -13.15 3.46
N LEU A 81 3.32 -12.21 2.64
CA LEU A 81 4.16 -11.12 2.13
C LEU A 81 4.67 -10.21 3.25
N ALA A 82 3.79 -9.81 4.18
CA ALA A 82 4.17 -9.02 5.34
C ALA A 82 5.19 -9.75 6.23
N LYS A 83 5.00 -11.06 6.43
CA LYS A 83 5.96 -11.89 7.18
C LYS A 83 7.34 -11.87 6.53
N ILE A 84 7.45 -12.00 5.20
CA ILE A 84 8.74 -11.99 4.49
C ILE A 84 9.47 -10.67 4.74
N VAL A 85 8.78 -9.54 4.56
CA VAL A 85 9.37 -8.20 4.75
C VAL A 85 9.80 -7.99 6.20
N ARG A 86 8.92 -8.29 7.16
CA ARG A 86 9.19 -8.13 8.60
C ARG A 86 10.34 -9.01 9.08
N ASP A 87 10.39 -10.27 8.66
CA ASP A 87 11.43 -11.20 9.08
C ASP A 87 12.82 -10.84 8.50
N HIS A 88 12.86 -9.96 7.48
CA HIS A 88 14.08 -9.49 6.83
C HIS A 88 14.18 -7.96 6.82
N GLU A 89 13.72 -7.27 7.88
CA GLU A 89 13.62 -5.80 7.94
C GLU A 89 14.89 -5.07 7.48
N ALA A 90 16.08 -5.59 7.82
CA ALA A 90 17.37 -5.04 7.41
C ALA A 90 17.60 -4.96 5.88
N LEU A 91 16.86 -5.75 5.08
CA LEU A 91 16.91 -5.70 3.62
C LEU A 91 16.01 -4.62 3.00
N TYR A 92 15.13 -4.00 3.81
CA TYR A 92 14.07 -3.09 3.36
C TYR A 92 14.13 -1.71 4.00
N GLN A 93 14.28 -1.64 5.33
CA GLN A 93 14.18 -0.40 6.07
C GLN A 93 15.31 0.58 5.70
N GLY A 94 14.94 1.75 5.19
CA GLY A 94 15.90 2.77 4.73
C GLY A 94 16.74 2.35 3.51
N VAL A 95 16.42 1.21 2.89
CA VAL A 95 17.11 0.74 1.69
C VAL A 95 16.48 1.41 0.47
N ALA A 96 17.27 2.27 -0.19
CA ALA A 96 16.86 2.95 -1.41
C ALA A 96 16.62 1.94 -2.55
N PRO A 97 15.53 2.08 -3.33
CA PRO A 97 15.28 1.25 -4.50
C PRO A 97 16.35 1.40 -5.58
N ALA A 98 16.64 0.32 -6.31
CA ALA A 98 17.68 0.30 -7.35
C ALA A 98 17.33 1.11 -8.61
N TRP A 99 16.04 1.33 -8.85
CA TRP A 99 15.50 2.24 -9.85
C TRP A 99 14.24 2.89 -9.30
N ARG A 100 13.73 3.89 -10.01
CA ARG A 100 12.64 4.73 -9.53
C ARG A 100 11.32 3.95 -9.42
N ILE A 101 11.06 3.44 -8.22
CA ILE A 101 9.70 3.22 -7.72
C ILE A 101 9.31 4.48 -6.94
N SER A 102 8.02 4.83 -6.89
CA SER A 102 7.53 6.13 -6.37
C SER A 102 7.58 6.27 -4.83
N HIS A 103 8.60 5.73 -4.19
CA HIS A 103 8.75 5.61 -2.74
C HIS A 103 10.20 5.83 -2.30
N ASP A 104 10.38 6.27 -1.06
CA ASP A 104 11.69 6.66 -0.52
C ASP A 104 12.56 5.44 -0.18
N ASP A 105 11.93 4.36 0.29
CA ASP A 105 12.60 3.10 0.61
C ASP A 105 11.76 1.86 0.23
N LEU A 106 12.39 0.69 0.27
CA LEU A 106 11.75 -0.59 -0.07
C LEU A 106 10.71 -1.05 0.97
N GLU A 107 10.81 -0.65 2.24
CA GLU A 107 9.81 -0.97 3.27
C GLU A 107 8.49 -0.25 2.96
N GLN A 108 8.56 1.06 2.67
CA GLN A 108 7.42 1.87 2.27
C GLN A 108 6.74 1.28 1.03
N ALA A 109 7.52 0.98 0.00
CA ALA A 109 6.99 0.42 -1.24
C ALA A 109 6.31 -0.93 -1.01
N ALA A 110 6.92 -1.83 -0.23
CA ALA A 110 6.34 -3.14 0.06
C ALA A 110 5.07 -3.00 0.92
N ALA A 111 5.10 -2.20 1.98
CA ALA A 111 3.95 -1.98 2.86
C ALA A 111 2.75 -1.45 2.08
N LEU A 112 2.94 -0.43 1.23
CA LEU A 112 1.87 0.14 0.41
C LEU A 112 1.36 -0.82 -0.67
N ALA A 113 2.23 -1.69 -1.21
CA ALA A 113 1.81 -2.71 -2.16
C ALA A 113 0.97 -3.82 -1.51
N ILE A 114 1.26 -4.16 -0.24
CA ILE A 114 0.59 -5.21 0.54
C ILE A 114 -0.73 -4.73 1.15
N ALA A 115 -0.76 -3.50 1.69
CA ALA A 115 -1.86 -2.97 2.50
C ALA A 115 -3.28 -3.12 1.90
N PRO A 116 -3.49 -2.98 0.58
CA PRO A 116 -4.84 -3.10 0.01
C PRO A 116 -5.49 -4.48 0.13
N GLU A 117 -4.73 -5.56 0.33
CA GLU A 117 -5.29 -6.91 0.55
C GLU A 117 -5.44 -7.27 2.03
N VAL A 118 -4.81 -6.50 2.92
CA VAL A 118 -4.87 -6.79 4.37
C VAL A 118 -6.31 -6.63 4.87
N SER A 119 -6.70 -7.59 5.71
CA SER A 119 -7.99 -7.66 6.38
C SER A 119 -7.81 -8.04 7.85
N THR A 120 -8.92 -8.12 8.61
CA THR A 120 -8.92 -8.63 9.98
C THR A 120 -8.52 -10.10 10.11
N LYS A 121 -8.49 -10.86 9.01
CA LYS A 121 -8.01 -12.25 8.99
C LYS A 121 -6.49 -12.34 8.99
N ASP A 122 -5.80 -11.30 8.52
CA ASP A 122 -4.35 -11.20 8.42
C ASP A 122 -3.77 -10.51 9.67
N ALA A 123 -3.96 -11.14 10.83
CA ALA A 123 -3.76 -10.48 12.11
C ALA A 123 -2.34 -9.91 12.30
N ALA A 124 -1.29 -10.63 11.87
CA ALA A 124 0.08 -10.15 12.04
C ALA A 124 0.47 -9.13 10.97
N ALA A 125 -0.01 -9.26 9.73
CA ALA A 125 0.16 -8.22 8.72
C ALA A 125 -0.53 -6.91 9.14
N LEU A 126 -1.76 -7.00 9.63
CA LEU A 126 -2.51 -5.84 10.12
C LEU A 126 -1.82 -5.20 11.32
N ALA A 127 -1.31 -5.99 12.28
CA ALA A 127 -0.54 -5.46 13.40
C ALA A 127 0.74 -4.74 12.94
N TRP A 128 1.46 -5.31 11.97
CA TRP A 128 2.65 -4.70 11.38
C TRP A 128 2.32 -3.37 10.68
N LEU A 129 1.27 -3.30 9.86
CA LEU A 129 0.86 -2.05 9.21
C LEU A 129 0.43 -0.98 10.22
N LYS A 130 -0.24 -1.36 11.30
CA LYS A 130 -0.61 -0.45 12.40
C LYS A 130 0.64 0.14 13.06
N GLN A 131 1.64 -0.69 13.30
CA GLN A 131 2.93 -0.23 13.85
C GLN A 131 3.63 0.72 12.89
N LEU A 132 3.73 0.37 11.60
CA LEU A 132 4.34 1.25 10.59
C LEU A 132 3.63 2.60 10.50
N ALA A 133 2.30 2.63 10.61
CA ALA A 133 1.54 3.86 10.58
C ALA A 133 1.87 4.80 11.75
N GLN A 134 2.30 4.26 12.90
CA GLN A 134 2.70 5.01 14.09
C GLN A 134 4.17 5.41 14.05
N ASP A 135 5.04 4.49 13.61
CA ASP A 135 6.49 4.61 13.76
C ASP A 135 7.18 5.29 12.57
N ARG A 136 6.54 5.32 11.39
CA ARG A 136 7.18 5.79 10.15
C ARG A 136 6.64 7.16 9.71
N PRO A 137 7.51 8.04 9.18
CA PRO A 137 7.09 9.38 8.71
C PRO A 137 6.10 9.32 7.55
N TRP A 138 6.13 8.25 6.76
CA TRP A 138 5.21 7.97 5.65
C TRP A 138 3.97 7.17 6.10
N GLY A 139 3.80 6.91 7.40
CA GLY A 139 2.69 6.13 7.95
C GLY A 139 1.30 6.64 7.56
N ALA A 140 1.17 7.95 7.31
CA ALA A 140 -0.08 8.56 6.86
C ALA A 140 -0.61 7.99 5.52
N PHE A 141 0.24 7.41 4.67
CA PHE A 141 -0.18 6.78 3.42
C PHE A 141 -0.90 5.44 3.64
N LEU A 142 -0.75 4.81 4.81
CA LEU A 142 -1.43 3.55 5.16
C LEU A 142 -2.86 3.76 5.70
N LEU A 143 -3.25 5.00 6.04
CA LEU A 143 -4.47 5.25 6.80
C LEU A 143 -5.74 4.84 6.05
N ASN A 144 -5.79 4.98 4.73
CA ASN A 144 -6.94 4.56 3.94
C ASN A 144 -7.14 3.04 3.98
N ASP A 145 -6.05 2.28 3.88
CA ASP A 145 -6.10 0.82 3.95
C ASP A 145 -6.40 0.32 5.36
N LEU A 146 -5.83 0.97 6.39
CA LEU A 146 -6.14 0.68 7.79
C LEU A 146 -7.60 1.01 8.13
N ALA A 147 -8.16 2.10 7.60
CA ALA A 147 -9.56 2.45 7.77
C ALA A 147 -10.49 1.40 7.16
N ARG A 148 -10.14 0.88 5.96
CA ARG A 148 -10.86 -0.20 5.29
C ARG A 148 -10.76 -1.53 6.06
N ALA A 149 -9.56 -1.87 6.54
CA ALA A 149 -9.29 -3.15 7.18
C ALA A 149 -9.78 -3.20 8.64
N ASP A 150 -9.60 -2.12 9.41
CA ASP A 150 -9.95 -2.02 10.83
C ASP A 150 -10.25 -0.55 11.23
N GLY A 151 -11.37 -0.05 10.73
CA GLY A 151 -11.82 1.32 11.03
C GLY A 151 -12.03 1.60 12.52
N ALA A 152 -12.39 0.59 13.32
CA ALA A 152 -12.59 0.75 14.76
C ALA A 152 -11.26 1.06 15.48
N TRP A 153 -10.19 0.35 15.13
CA TRP A 153 -8.85 0.67 15.64
C TRP A 153 -8.40 2.06 15.20
N LEU A 154 -8.64 2.43 13.94
CA LEU A 154 -8.21 3.73 13.42
C LEU A 154 -8.90 4.88 14.16
N VAL A 155 -10.22 4.81 14.34
CA VAL A 155 -11.00 5.80 15.11
C VAL A 155 -10.46 5.92 16.54
N LYS A 156 -10.20 4.79 17.22
CA LYS A 156 -9.66 4.78 18.59
C LYS A 156 -8.31 5.49 18.72
N ASN A 157 -7.49 5.45 17.67
CA ASN A 157 -6.13 6.03 17.68
C ASN A 157 -6.04 7.36 16.91
N ALA A 158 -7.16 7.92 16.46
CA ALA A 158 -7.18 9.02 15.49
C ALA A 158 -6.37 10.24 15.92
N LYS A 159 -6.46 10.67 17.18
CA LYS A 159 -5.77 11.86 17.71
C LYS A 159 -4.25 11.85 17.52
N GLY A 160 -3.63 10.67 17.58
CA GLY A 160 -2.18 10.53 17.43
C GLY A 160 -1.74 10.15 16.02
N LEU A 161 -2.68 9.85 15.13
CA LEU A 161 -2.39 9.11 13.90
C LEU A 161 -2.91 9.79 12.63
N VAL A 162 -4.11 10.36 12.66
CA VAL A 162 -4.79 10.87 11.46
C VAL A 162 -4.66 12.39 11.40
N PRO A 163 -3.86 12.96 10.48
CA PRO A 163 -3.79 14.41 10.33
C PRO A 163 -5.13 14.95 9.78
N HIS A 164 -5.54 16.15 10.21
CA HIS A 164 -6.77 16.80 9.72
C HIS A 164 -6.80 17.01 8.20
N THR A 165 -5.64 16.97 7.53
CA THR A 165 -5.52 17.06 6.07
C THR A 165 -5.90 15.75 5.34
N HIS A 166 -5.93 14.61 6.03
CA HIS A 166 -6.22 13.29 5.46
C HIS A 166 -7.70 12.93 5.48
N ILE A 167 -8.58 13.84 5.05
CA ILE A 167 -10.03 13.61 5.09
C ILE A 167 -10.51 12.48 4.17
N GLY A 168 -9.69 12.03 3.21
CA GLY A 168 -10.01 10.89 2.35
C GLY A 168 -10.26 9.57 3.10
N VAL A 169 -9.74 9.46 4.33
CA VAL A 169 -10.00 8.35 5.26
C VAL A 169 -11.50 8.14 5.50
N LEU A 170 -12.30 9.22 5.50
CA LEU A 170 -13.75 9.13 5.71
C LEU A 170 -14.42 8.23 4.67
N LEU A 171 -13.93 8.21 3.43
CA LEU A 171 -14.48 7.39 2.35
C LEU A 171 -14.31 5.88 2.58
N LYS A 172 -13.42 5.49 3.49
CA LYS A 172 -13.12 4.09 3.82
C LYS A 172 -13.82 3.59 5.08
N LEU A 173 -14.44 4.50 5.83
CA LEU A 173 -15.18 4.18 7.05
C LEU A 173 -16.68 4.02 6.79
N SER A 174 -17.36 3.28 7.66
CA SER A 174 -18.83 3.27 7.72
C SER A 174 -19.38 4.61 8.21
N SER A 175 -20.67 4.89 7.98
CA SER A 175 -21.26 6.19 8.38
C SER A 175 -21.10 6.49 9.88
N ALA A 176 -21.35 5.50 10.75
CA ALA A 176 -21.14 5.65 12.20
C ALA A 176 -19.67 5.95 12.55
N GLN A 177 -18.73 5.23 11.91
CA GLN A 177 -17.30 5.45 12.16
C GLN A 177 -16.80 6.80 11.63
N ARG A 178 -17.41 7.36 10.58
CA ARG A 178 -17.10 8.73 10.12
C ARG A 178 -17.43 9.76 11.18
N ASP A 179 -18.59 9.61 11.81
CA ASP A 179 -18.99 10.45 12.94
C ASP A 179 -18.02 10.35 14.10
N ASP A 180 -17.69 9.13 14.52
CA ASP A 180 -16.77 8.89 15.61
C ASP A 180 -15.35 9.43 15.30
N LEU A 181 -14.90 9.32 14.04
CA LEU A 181 -13.61 9.90 13.62
C LEU A 181 -13.63 11.42 13.74
N ILE A 182 -14.71 12.08 13.32
CA ILE A 182 -14.85 13.54 13.41
C ILE A 182 -14.83 14.00 14.86
N ASP A 183 -15.52 13.28 15.75
CA ASP A 183 -15.52 13.57 17.18
C ASP A 183 -14.14 13.34 17.81
N ALA A 184 -13.46 12.26 17.42
CA ALA A 184 -12.12 11.94 17.91
C ALA A 184 -11.08 12.99 17.50
N LEU A 185 -11.22 13.61 16.32
CA LEU A 185 -10.30 14.63 15.80
C LEU A 185 -10.60 16.06 16.27
N ALA A 186 -11.69 16.28 17.00
CA ALA A 186 -12.02 17.60 17.53
C ALA A 186 -10.95 18.11 18.54
N PRO A 187 -10.68 19.43 18.59
CA PRO A 187 -11.26 20.48 17.75
C PRO A 187 -10.68 20.52 16.34
N TRP A 188 -11.51 20.88 15.36
CA TRP A 188 -11.10 21.01 13.96
C TRP A 188 -10.48 22.39 13.69
N PRO A 189 -9.36 22.47 12.94
CA PRO A 189 -8.85 23.73 12.44
C PRO A 189 -9.83 24.35 11.45
N ALA A 190 -9.76 25.67 11.23
CA ALA A 190 -10.59 26.36 10.24
C ALA A 190 -10.52 25.67 8.86
N GLU A 191 -11.65 25.62 8.15
CA GLU A 191 -11.74 24.95 6.86
C GLU A 191 -10.77 25.57 5.85
N LYS A 192 -9.94 24.72 5.23
CA LYS A 192 -9.04 25.09 4.13
C LYS A 192 -9.39 24.24 2.92
N PRO A 193 -10.43 24.61 2.15
CA PRO A 193 -10.87 23.80 1.04
C PRO A 193 -9.78 23.72 -0.03
N THR A 194 -9.48 22.50 -0.46
CA THR A 194 -8.58 22.18 -1.57
C THR A 194 -9.36 21.40 -2.63
N VAL A 195 -8.79 21.26 -3.84
CA VAL A 195 -9.37 20.40 -4.89
C VAL A 195 -9.56 18.97 -4.40
N LEU A 196 -8.61 18.46 -3.61
CA LEU A 196 -8.66 17.12 -3.02
C LEU A 196 -9.79 17.01 -1.99
N THR A 197 -9.93 17.99 -1.09
CA THR A 197 -11.02 17.94 -0.10
C THR A 197 -12.39 18.06 -0.75
N ALA A 198 -12.53 18.91 -1.78
CA ALA A 198 -13.77 19.02 -2.56
C ALA A 198 -14.11 17.70 -3.29
N SER A 199 -13.11 16.99 -3.81
CA SER A 199 -13.31 15.67 -4.44
C SER A 199 -13.80 14.62 -3.45
N VAL A 200 -13.31 14.64 -2.20
CA VAL A 200 -13.79 13.75 -1.14
C VAL A 200 -15.26 14.01 -0.83
N TRP A 201 -15.66 15.27 -0.65
CA TRP A 201 -17.05 15.62 -0.37
C TRP A 201 -18.02 15.22 -1.48
N LYS A 202 -17.61 15.30 -2.75
CA LYS A 202 -18.41 14.88 -3.90
C LYS A 202 -18.65 13.36 -3.98
N GLN A 203 -17.82 12.56 -3.30
CA GLN A 203 -17.97 11.10 -3.27
C GLN A 203 -18.91 10.61 -2.18
N LEU A 204 -19.31 11.49 -1.26
CA LEU A 204 -20.30 11.19 -0.23
C LEU A 204 -21.71 11.61 -0.70
N PRO A 205 -22.77 10.93 -0.22
CA PRO A 205 -24.13 11.42 -0.39
C PRO A 205 -24.26 12.86 0.11
N ALA A 206 -24.97 13.72 -0.64
CA ALA A 206 -25.01 15.16 -0.38
C ALA A 206 -25.46 15.51 1.05
N GLU A 207 -26.48 14.82 1.57
CA GLU A 207 -26.98 15.00 2.94
C GLU A 207 -25.93 14.61 3.98
N GLU A 208 -25.23 13.49 3.76
CA GLU A 208 -24.16 13.05 4.66
C GLU A 208 -22.96 14.00 4.62
N ALA A 209 -22.53 14.42 3.43
CA ALA A 209 -21.45 15.39 3.27
C ALA A 209 -21.74 16.71 3.99
N SER A 210 -22.96 17.25 3.83
CA SER A 210 -23.41 18.47 4.50
C SER A 210 -23.38 18.30 6.02
N ARG A 211 -23.95 17.21 6.53
CA ARG A 211 -24.00 16.88 7.96
C ARG A 211 -22.59 16.75 8.57
N LEU A 212 -21.69 16.02 7.93
CA LEU A 212 -20.32 15.84 8.39
C LEU A 212 -19.52 17.15 8.37
N ARG A 213 -19.67 17.97 7.30
CA ARG A 213 -19.04 19.31 7.24
C ARG A 213 -19.54 20.22 8.35
N GLN A 214 -20.85 20.25 8.60
CA GLN A 214 -21.43 21.06 9.69
C GLN A 214 -20.90 20.63 11.07
N LYS A 215 -20.66 19.33 11.26
CA LYS A 215 -20.08 18.78 12.49
C LYS A 215 -18.62 19.19 12.68
N MET A 216 -17.82 19.21 11.61
CA MET A 216 -16.42 19.65 11.64
C MET A 216 -16.30 21.17 11.78
N TRP A 217 -17.16 21.92 11.09
CA TRP A 217 -17.12 23.38 11.01
C TRP A 217 -18.51 23.99 11.18
N PRO A 218 -18.99 24.14 12.44
CA PRO A 218 -20.28 24.76 12.70
C PRO A 218 -20.29 26.21 12.21
N GLY A 219 -21.24 26.55 11.33
CA GLY A 219 -21.40 27.90 10.80
C GLY A 219 -20.71 28.18 9.46
N SER A 220 -19.95 27.23 8.91
CA SER A 220 -19.52 27.29 7.51
C SER A 220 -20.74 27.07 6.59
N ALA A 221 -21.08 28.04 5.75
CA ALA A 221 -22.11 27.86 4.74
C ALA A 221 -21.67 26.76 3.73
N PRO A 222 -22.61 25.90 3.25
CA PRO A 222 -22.28 24.77 2.38
C PRO A 222 -21.63 25.19 1.04
#